data_AF-A0A9Q1ITY2-F1
#
_entry.id   AF-A0A9Q1ITY2-F1
#
_cell.length_a   1.000
_cell.length_b   1.000
_cell.length_c   1.000
_cell.angle_alpha   90.00
_cell.angle_beta   90.00
_cell.angle_gamma   90.00
#
_symmetry.space_group_name_H-M   'P 1'
#
loop_
_entity.id
_entity.type
_entity.pdbx_description
1 polymer ?
#
loop_
_entity_poly.entity_id
_entity_poly.type
_entity_poly.pdbx_seq_one_letter_code
_entity_poly.pdbx_strand_id
1 'polypeptide(L)'
;MCSMPSPQPSSRSFIPYKDLCVDESLMLWKGRLGFRQYIPSKRHRFGIKFFVLCDVVTVYVQDMVIYTGATTSIKSVEGLGVSGSVVMTLLAPHLGKGHVLYVDNWHSSPMLFLDLLHQGTGACGTVRLNRRGMPTFPKKMKRGEVTFRENGTQLAVKWQDKRDVNFLTTVHPSAMAQSGRLDHFTGEPKVKPACVLDYNKKMGAVDRADMITSFVDCARKSTKWYKKLFFHLLDTAVLNAYTVHRKLSEERMPYKDFRLKLVKELIQEHPLPRRSTGLRLTGRHFPSFVPPTEAQGQSTRRHCRVCLYTTRRKRERKLTRYMCSSCDTALCPAPCFEEFHTLKNY
;
A
#
# COMPACT_ATOMS: atom_id res chain seq x y z
N MET A 1 7.68 8.81 -32.62
CA MET A 1 6.99 9.22 -31.39
C MET A 1 6.32 8.00 -30.80
N CYS A 2 6.95 7.34 -29.83
CA CYS A 2 6.33 6.21 -29.13
C CYS A 2 5.26 6.73 -28.18
N SER A 3 3.99 6.54 -28.54
CA SER A 3 2.86 6.74 -27.66
C SER A 3 3.01 5.78 -26.48
N MET A 4 3.30 6.29 -25.29
CA MET A 4 3.20 5.49 -24.08
C MET A 4 1.71 5.11 -23.91
N PRO A 5 1.37 3.81 -23.76
CA PRO A 5 0.00 3.45 -23.42
C PRO A 5 -0.36 4.05 -22.07
N SER A 6 -1.57 4.59 -21.97
CA SER A 6 -2.12 5.07 -20.71
C SER A 6 -2.06 3.96 -19.64
N PRO A 7 -1.79 4.29 -18.37
CA PRO A 7 -1.79 3.30 -17.30
C PRO A 7 -3.20 2.69 -17.21
N GLN A 8 -3.34 1.42 -17.58
CA GLN A 8 -4.58 0.70 -17.36
C GLN A 8 -4.73 0.39 -15.87
N PRO A 9 -5.93 0.57 -15.27
CA PRO A 9 -6.14 0.30 -13.86
C PRO A 9 -5.95 -1.20 -13.55
N SER A 10 -5.53 -1.49 -12.32
CA SER A 10 -5.32 -2.82 -11.72
C SER A 10 -6.52 -3.77 -11.76
N SER A 11 -7.67 -3.31 -12.26
CA SER A 11 -8.96 -4.00 -12.25
C SER A 11 -9.14 -5.12 -13.28
N ARG A 12 -8.16 -5.34 -14.18
CA ARG A 12 -8.21 -6.44 -15.17
C ARG A 12 -7.52 -7.73 -14.74
N SER A 13 -6.67 -7.70 -13.72
CA SER A 13 -5.85 -8.86 -13.36
C SER A 13 -6.47 -9.76 -12.29
N PHE A 14 -7.48 -9.27 -11.57
CA PHE A 14 -8.10 -10.01 -10.47
C PHE A 14 -9.58 -9.66 -10.34
N ILE A 15 -10.44 -10.67 -10.34
CA ILE A 15 -11.87 -10.52 -10.07
C ILE A 15 -12.07 -10.70 -8.56
N PRO A 16 -12.59 -9.68 -7.84
CA PRO A 16 -12.83 -9.82 -6.41
C PRO A 16 -13.91 -10.85 -6.09
N TYR A 17 -13.84 -11.37 -4.87
CA TYR A 17 -14.91 -12.14 -4.27
C TYR A 17 -16.12 -11.23 -3.93
N LYS A 18 -17.18 -11.85 -3.42
CA LYS A 18 -18.43 -11.17 -3.07
C LYS A 18 -18.22 -9.94 -2.17
N ASP A 19 -17.37 -10.06 -1.17
CA ASP A 19 -17.26 -9.06 -0.11
C ASP A 19 -16.10 -8.09 -0.36
N LEU A 20 -16.43 -6.81 -0.39
CA LEU A 20 -15.50 -5.70 -0.59
C LEU A 20 -15.52 -4.78 0.62
N CYS A 21 -14.40 -4.13 0.93
CA CYS A 21 -14.38 -3.08 1.95
C CYS A 21 -13.73 -1.80 1.45
N VAL A 22 -14.28 -0.66 1.86
CA VAL A 22 -13.63 0.66 1.69
C VAL A 22 -13.24 1.18 3.07
N ASP A 23 -11.97 1.56 3.18
CA ASP A 23 -11.41 2.17 4.39
C ASP A 23 -10.20 3.03 4.01
N GLU A 24 -9.59 3.63 5.02
CA GLU A 24 -8.57 4.65 4.84
C GLU A 24 -7.19 4.11 5.22
N SER A 25 -6.23 4.31 4.33
CA SER A 25 -4.81 4.06 4.59
C SER A 25 -4.06 5.40 4.74
N LEU A 26 -2.95 5.39 5.49
CA LEU A 26 -2.13 6.58 5.71
C LEU A 26 -0.64 6.28 5.52
N MET A 27 -0.08 6.78 4.42
CA MET A 27 1.36 6.76 4.20
C MET A 27 2.04 7.87 5.00
N LEU A 28 2.95 7.50 5.92
CA LEU A 28 3.69 8.45 6.76
C LEU A 28 4.35 9.56 5.94
N TRP A 29 4.06 10.82 6.26
CA TRP A 29 4.72 11.99 5.68
C TRP A 29 4.75 13.15 6.68
N LYS A 30 5.95 13.66 6.97
CA LYS A 30 6.16 14.78 7.90
C LYS A 30 6.63 16.07 7.20
N GLY A 31 6.91 16.02 5.91
CA GLY A 31 7.36 17.19 5.15
C GLY A 31 6.22 18.17 4.86
N ARG A 32 6.57 19.37 4.38
CA ARG A 32 5.59 20.37 3.92
C ARG A 32 4.84 19.84 2.69
N LEU A 33 3.52 19.73 2.80
CA LEU A 33 2.63 19.28 1.73
C LEU A 33 1.21 19.75 2.05
N GLY A 34 0.55 20.42 1.09
CA GLY A 34 -0.73 21.10 1.32
C GLY A 34 -1.89 20.17 1.72
N PHE A 35 -1.87 18.93 1.27
CA PHE A 35 -2.93 17.94 1.56
C PHE A 35 -2.53 16.89 2.61
N ARG A 36 -1.42 17.09 3.33
CA ARG A 36 -1.02 16.21 4.43
C ARG A 36 -2.11 16.20 5.51
N GLN A 37 -2.50 15.00 5.94
CA GLN A 37 -3.52 14.79 6.96
C GLN A 37 -2.90 14.47 8.32
N TYR A 38 -3.65 14.81 9.38
CA TYR A 38 -3.41 14.37 10.75
C TYR A 38 -4.54 13.45 11.20
N ILE A 39 -4.23 12.18 11.45
CA ILE A 39 -5.20 11.16 11.88
C ILE A 39 -4.70 10.56 13.20
N PRO A 40 -5.21 11.00 14.37
CA PRO A 40 -4.71 10.58 15.67
C PRO A 40 -4.77 9.08 15.93
N SER A 41 -5.77 8.40 15.36
CA SER A 41 -6.04 6.97 15.56
C SER A 41 -5.08 6.04 14.81
N LYS A 42 -4.40 6.53 13.76
CA LYS A 42 -3.46 5.72 12.97
C LYS A 42 -2.07 5.74 13.62
N ARG A 43 -1.35 4.61 13.52
CA ARG A 43 0.03 4.43 14.05
C ARG A 43 0.96 5.56 13.61
N HIS A 44 0.90 5.89 12.33
CA HIS A 44 1.46 7.14 11.82
C HIS A 44 0.37 8.19 11.90
N ARG A 45 0.59 9.25 12.68
CA ARG A 45 -0.43 10.29 12.85
C ARG A 45 -0.42 11.32 11.73
N PHE A 46 0.70 11.50 11.02
CA PHE A 46 0.84 12.47 9.94
C PHE A 46 1.20 11.78 8.63
N GLY A 47 0.45 12.05 7.57
CA GLY A 47 0.69 11.39 6.30
C GLY A 47 -0.15 11.85 5.13
N ILE A 48 0.02 11.16 4.01
CA ILE A 48 -0.87 11.25 2.85
C ILE A 48 -1.95 10.20 3.05
N LYS A 49 -3.21 10.64 3.02
CA LYS A 49 -4.39 9.78 3.20
C LYS A 49 -4.81 9.20 1.85
N PHE A 50 -5.17 7.93 1.86
CA PHE A 50 -5.75 7.22 0.74
C PHE A 50 -7.11 6.67 1.17
N PHE A 51 -8.07 6.69 0.27
CA PHE A 51 -9.24 5.83 0.34
C PHE A 51 -8.94 4.59 -0.48
N VAL A 52 -9.13 3.41 0.08
CA VAL A 52 -8.70 2.14 -0.53
C VAL A 52 -9.88 1.19 -0.61
N LEU A 53 -10.10 0.62 -1.79
CA LEU A 53 -11.04 -0.49 -2.00
C LEU A 53 -10.26 -1.80 -2.00
N CYS A 54 -10.65 -2.72 -1.11
CA CYS A 54 -10.01 -4.04 -0.99
C CYS A 54 -11.02 -5.18 -1.11
N ASP A 55 -10.57 -6.28 -1.69
CA ASP A 55 -11.21 -7.59 -1.56
C ASP A 55 -11.01 -8.13 -0.14
N VAL A 56 -12.10 -8.52 0.52
CA VAL A 56 -12.07 -8.93 1.93
C VAL A 56 -11.37 -10.27 2.12
N VAL A 57 -11.53 -11.20 1.18
CA VAL A 57 -11.02 -12.57 1.31
C VAL A 57 -9.51 -12.60 1.15
N THR A 58 -9.00 -11.90 0.15
CA THR A 58 -7.62 -11.99 -0.32
C THR A 58 -6.76 -10.81 0.05
N VAL A 59 -7.37 -9.69 0.49
CA VAL A 59 -6.67 -8.43 0.76
C VAL A 59 -6.11 -7.79 -0.52
N TYR A 60 -6.58 -8.21 -1.70
CA TYR A 60 -6.21 -7.58 -2.97
C TYR A 60 -6.75 -6.16 -3.03
N VAL A 61 -5.87 -5.20 -3.27
CA VAL A 61 -6.22 -3.78 -3.43
C VAL A 61 -6.75 -3.56 -4.85
N GLN A 62 -8.05 -3.32 -4.96
CA GLN A 62 -8.74 -3.12 -6.23
C GLN A 62 -8.42 -1.74 -6.82
N ASP A 63 -8.59 -0.71 -5.99
CA ASP A 63 -8.41 0.67 -6.39
C ASP A 63 -8.09 1.54 -5.16
N MET A 64 -7.53 2.72 -5.40
CA MET A 64 -7.27 3.72 -4.37
C MET A 64 -7.37 5.15 -4.90
N VAL A 65 -7.87 6.04 -4.05
CA VAL A 65 -7.94 7.48 -4.33
C VAL A 65 -7.08 8.22 -3.30
N ILE A 66 -6.15 9.05 -3.79
CA ILE A 66 -5.34 9.92 -2.95
C ILE A 66 -6.18 11.12 -2.52
N TYR A 67 -6.30 11.33 -1.22
CA TYR A 67 -6.98 12.52 -0.71
C TYR A 67 -6.09 13.75 -0.86
N THR A 68 -6.50 14.69 -1.71
CA THR A 68 -5.80 15.96 -1.97
C THR A 68 -6.59 17.18 -1.46
N GLY A 69 -7.56 16.97 -0.57
CA GLY A 69 -8.46 18.04 -0.10
C GLY A 69 -9.56 18.33 -1.12
N ALA A 70 -9.83 19.61 -1.39
CA ALA A 70 -10.87 20.02 -2.34
C ALA A 70 -10.60 19.58 -3.79
N THR A 71 -9.35 19.27 -4.14
CA THR A 71 -8.95 18.83 -5.49
C THR A 71 -8.91 17.31 -5.64
N THR A 72 -9.48 16.56 -4.67
CA THR A 72 -9.49 15.10 -4.73
C THR A 72 -10.20 14.64 -6.00
N SER A 73 -9.55 13.78 -6.79
CA SER A 73 -10.11 13.27 -8.04
C SER A 73 -11.17 12.21 -7.77
N ILE A 74 -12.41 12.67 -7.55
CA ILE A 74 -13.60 11.83 -7.39
C ILE A 74 -14.73 12.36 -8.26
N LYS A 75 -15.62 11.45 -8.69
CA LYS A 75 -16.85 11.84 -9.35
C LYS A 75 -17.87 12.21 -8.29
N SER A 76 -18.22 13.50 -8.22
CA SER A 76 -19.27 13.97 -7.32
C SER A 76 -20.60 13.34 -7.73
N VAL A 77 -21.26 12.69 -6.77
CA VAL A 77 -22.61 12.14 -6.93
C VAL A 77 -23.56 13.00 -6.13
N GLU A 78 -24.57 13.56 -6.82
CA GLU A 78 -25.57 14.42 -6.20
C GLU A 78 -26.29 13.70 -5.06
N GLY A 79 -26.59 14.41 -3.97
CA GLY A 79 -27.29 13.86 -2.81
C GLY A 79 -26.45 12.99 -1.85
N LEU A 80 -25.28 12.48 -2.28
CA LEU A 80 -24.44 11.59 -1.45
C LEU A 80 -23.31 12.30 -0.69
N GLY A 81 -22.97 13.53 -1.09
CA GLY A 81 -21.85 14.28 -0.53
C GLY A 81 -20.49 13.61 -0.81
N VAL A 82 -19.43 14.15 -0.20
CA VAL A 82 -18.05 13.71 -0.48
C VAL A 82 -17.84 12.24 -0.09
N SER A 83 -18.32 11.82 1.08
CA SER A 83 -18.07 10.46 1.59
C SER A 83 -18.71 9.37 0.74
N GLY A 84 -19.94 9.60 0.26
CA GLY A 84 -20.60 8.68 -0.67
C GLY A 84 -20.03 8.76 -2.09
N SER A 85 -19.64 9.95 -2.55
CA SER A 85 -18.97 10.14 -3.85
C SER A 85 -17.64 9.37 -3.95
N VAL A 86 -16.86 9.32 -2.87
CA VAL A 86 -15.65 8.50 -2.77
C VAL A 86 -15.99 7.01 -2.96
N VAL A 87 -16.99 6.51 -2.23
CA VAL A 87 -17.44 5.11 -2.33
C VAL A 87 -17.89 4.78 -3.75
N MET A 88 -18.75 5.61 -4.33
CA MET A 88 -19.25 5.44 -5.70
C MET A 88 -18.13 5.49 -6.75
N THR A 89 -17.14 6.36 -6.56
CA THR A 89 -15.97 6.45 -7.45
C THR A 89 -15.16 5.16 -7.42
N LEU A 90 -14.80 4.67 -6.23
CA LEU A 90 -14.02 3.45 -6.05
C LEU A 90 -14.77 2.19 -6.52
N LEU A 91 -16.08 2.12 -6.24
CA LEU A 91 -16.90 0.97 -6.58
C LEU A 91 -17.39 0.96 -8.02
N ALA A 92 -17.25 2.04 -8.80
CA ALA A 92 -17.76 2.13 -10.16
C ALA A 92 -17.57 0.87 -11.03
N PRO A 93 -16.39 0.21 -11.08
CA PRO A 93 -16.21 -1.00 -11.88
C PRO A 93 -16.82 -2.28 -11.27
N HIS A 94 -17.35 -2.23 -10.05
CA HIS A 94 -17.89 -3.35 -9.28
C HIS A 94 -19.41 -3.25 -9.02
N LEU A 95 -20.06 -2.13 -9.35
CA LEU A 95 -21.51 -1.98 -9.19
C LEU A 95 -22.27 -2.98 -10.08
N GLY A 96 -23.43 -3.46 -9.61
CA GLY A 96 -24.31 -4.38 -10.33
C GLY A 96 -23.82 -5.82 -10.44
N LYS A 97 -22.73 -6.19 -9.75
CA LYS A 97 -22.11 -7.52 -9.82
C LYS A 97 -22.44 -8.43 -8.62
N GLY A 98 -23.41 -8.05 -7.79
CA GLY A 98 -23.82 -8.84 -6.62
C GLY A 98 -22.84 -8.80 -5.44
N HIS A 99 -21.96 -7.80 -5.40
CA HIS A 99 -21.04 -7.59 -4.29
C HIS A 99 -21.77 -7.07 -3.04
N VAL A 100 -21.12 -7.25 -1.88
CA VAL A 100 -21.51 -6.61 -0.61
C VAL A 100 -20.36 -5.72 -0.15
N LEU A 101 -20.66 -4.44 0.03
CA LEU A 101 -19.72 -3.45 0.52
C LEU A 101 -19.77 -3.33 2.04
N TYR A 102 -18.60 -3.36 2.66
CA TYR A 102 -18.40 -3.07 4.08
C TYR A 102 -17.67 -1.74 4.26
N VAL A 103 -18.24 -0.84 5.08
CA VAL A 103 -17.66 0.51 5.33
C VAL A 103 -17.80 0.98 6.75
N ASP A 104 -16.93 1.92 7.12
CA ASP A 104 -16.99 2.63 8.39
C ASP A 104 -18.12 3.70 8.46
N ASN A 105 -18.22 4.37 9.61
CA ASN A 105 -19.24 5.38 9.86
C ASN A 105 -19.03 6.70 9.12
N TRP A 106 -17.82 6.97 8.59
CA TRP A 106 -17.57 8.15 7.78
C TRP A 106 -18.21 8.03 6.41
N HIS A 107 -18.21 6.81 5.85
CA HIS A 107 -18.78 6.51 4.55
C HIS A 107 -20.29 6.22 4.58
N SER A 108 -20.78 5.52 5.61
CA SER A 108 -22.18 5.06 5.67
C SER A 108 -23.22 6.20 5.71
N SER A 109 -24.33 6.03 4.98
CA SER A 109 -25.56 6.83 5.14
C SER A 109 -26.77 6.06 4.55
N PRO A 110 -28.00 6.37 5.00
CA PRO A 110 -29.22 5.78 4.41
C PRO A 110 -29.30 5.95 2.89
N MET A 111 -29.06 7.18 2.39
CA MET A 111 -29.09 7.47 0.95
C MET A 111 -28.07 6.66 0.17
N LEU A 112 -26.81 6.61 0.63
CA LEU A 112 -25.77 5.82 -0.05
C LEU A 112 -26.15 4.35 -0.14
N PHE A 113 -26.70 3.78 0.94
CA PHE A 113 -27.04 2.37 0.98
C PHE A 113 -28.26 2.06 0.08
N LEU A 114 -29.17 3.02 -0.12
CA LEU A 114 -30.30 2.87 -1.04
C LEU A 114 -29.79 2.90 -2.48
N ASP A 115 -28.93 3.86 -2.80
CA ASP A 115 -28.34 3.99 -4.13
C ASP A 115 -27.49 2.78 -4.53
N LEU A 116 -26.73 2.22 -3.58
CA LEU A 116 -25.99 0.97 -3.78
C LEU A 116 -26.93 -0.21 -4.04
N LEU A 117 -28.00 -0.32 -3.25
CA LEU A 117 -28.98 -1.40 -3.40
C LEU A 117 -29.71 -1.32 -4.74
N HIS A 118 -30.12 -0.12 -5.18
CA HIS A 118 -30.70 0.11 -6.50
C HIS A 118 -29.75 -0.28 -7.64
N GLN A 119 -28.45 -0.19 -7.41
CA GLN A 119 -27.40 -0.63 -8.35
C GLN A 119 -26.95 -2.07 -8.08
N GLY A 120 -27.78 -2.90 -7.46
CA GLY A 120 -27.50 -4.32 -7.25
C GLY A 120 -26.30 -4.62 -6.35
N THR A 121 -25.96 -3.70 -5.44
CA THR A 121 -24.83 -3.82 -4.51
C THR A 121 -25.33 -3.76 -3.07
N GLY A 122 -25.10 -4.83 -2.32
CA GLY A 122 -25.42 -4.87 -0.90
C GLY A 122 -24.46 -4.00 -0.08
N ALA A 123 -24.87 -3.56 1.11
CA ALA A 123 -24.02 -2.77 1.98
C ALA A 123 -24.25 -3.09 3.46
N CYS A 124 -23.18 -2.98 4.25
CA CYS A 124 -23.20 -3.12 5.70
C CYS A 124 -22.14 -2.21 6.33
N GLY A 125 -22.50 -1.42 7.34
CA GLY A 125 -21.53 -0.53 7.98
C GLY A 125 -21.98 -0.02 9.33
N THR A 126 -21.00 0.41 10.13
CA THR A 126 -21.31 1.26 11.29
C THR A 126 -21.85 2.60 10.80
N VAL A 127 -22.77 3.23 11.52
CA VAL A 127 -23.39 4.50 11.09
C VAL A 127 -23.51 5.50 12.24
N ARG A 128 -23.47 6.80 11.92
CA ARG A 128 -23.77 7.85 12.91
C ARG A 128 -25.27 8.12 12.94
N LEU A 129 -25.87 8.20 14.12
CA LEU A 129 -27.31 8.42 14.28
C LEU A 129 -27.78 9.79 13.75
N ASN A 130 -26.88 10.78 13.66
CA ASN A 130 -27.19 12.10 13.13
C ASN A 130 -27.14 12.20 11.59
N ARG A 131 -26.95 11.08 10.87
CA ARG A 131 -27.05 11.07 9.40
C ARG A 131 -28.50 11.31 8.99
N ARG A 132 -28.70 12.11 7.94
CA ARG A 132 -30.02 12.34 7.34
C ARG A 132 -30.66 11.01 6.93
N GLY A 133 -31.93 10.84 7.29
CA GLY A 133 -32.71 9.63 6.99
C GLY A 133 -32.59 8.51 8.04
N MET A 134 -31.80 8.68 9.10
CA MET A 134 -31.74 7.70 10.18
C MET A 134 -33.04 7.72 11.01
N PRO A 135 -33.57 6.54 11.40
CA PRO A 135 -34.74 6.47 12.27
C PRO A 135 -34.39 6.87 13.70
N THR A 136 -35.43 7.20 14.49
CA THR A 136 -35.27 7.48 15.91
C THR A 136 -35.13 6.20 16.72
N PHE A 137 -34.23 6.25 17.69
CA PHE A 137 -33.95 5.16 18.62
C PHE A 137 -34.10 5.60 20.08
N PRO A 138 -34.34 4.66 21.01
CA PRO A 138 -34.31 4.95 22.44
C PRO A 138 -32.99 5.59 22.86
N LYS A 139 -33.08 6.66 23.67
CA LYS A 139 -31.88 7.39 24.15
C LYS A 139 -31.05 6.56 25.13
N LYS A 140 -31.72 5.83 26.03
CA LYS A 140 -31.09 4.96 27.02
C LYS A 140 -31.51 3.51 26.76
N MET A 141 -30.53 2.62 26.80
CA MET A 141 -30.70 1.17 26.67
C MET A 141 -29.80 0.49 27.70
N LYS A 142 -30.21 -0.66 28.22
CA LYS A 142 -29.36 -1.48 29.11
C LYS A 142 -28.31 -2.22 28.28
N ARG A 143 -27.17 -2.52 28.89
CA ARG A 143 -26.12 -3.32 28.25
C ARG A 143 -26.68 -4.66 27.79
N GLY A 144 -26.44 -5.01 26.53
CA GLY A 144 -26.98 -6.19 25.86
C GLY A 144 -28.24 -5.92 25.02
N GLU A 145 -28.98 -4.85 25.31
CA GLU A 145 -30.21 -4.53 24.58
C GLU A 145 -29.92 -4.13 23.13
N VAL A 146 -30.84 -4.53 22.24
CA VAL A 146 -30.82 -4.21 20.81
C VAL A 146 -32.17 -3.64 20.40
N THR A 147 -32.15 -2.68 19.47
CA THR A 147 -33.35 -2.14 18.83
C THR A 147 -33.16 -2.16 17.32
N PHE A 148 -34.14 -2.70 16.62
CA PHE A 148 -34.19 -2.76 15.18
C PHE A 148 -35.21 -1.75 14.63
N ARG A 149 -34.89 -1.16 13.48
CA ARG A 149 -35.79 -0.31 12.68
C ARG A 149 -35.57 -0.68 11.23
N GLU A 150 -36.62 -1.07 10.54
CA GLU A 150 -36.57 -1.54 9.16
C GLU A 150 -37.65 -0.85 8.33
N ASN A 151 -37.35 -0.58 7.06
CA ASN A 151 -38.26 0.04 6.10
C ASN A 151 -38.48 -0.82 4.84
N GLY A 152 -38.22 -2.12 4.95
CA GLY A 152 -38.31 -3.10 3.86
C GLY A 152 -37.10 -3.15 2.91
N THR A 153 -36.25 -2.11 2.89
CA THR A 153 -35.05 -2.06 2.03
C THR A 153 -33.76 -2.02 2.85
N GLN A 154 -33.81 -1.43 4.04
CA GLN A 154 -32.68 -1.28 4.92
C GLN A 154 -33.07 -1.56 6.37
N LEU A 155 -32.12 -2.15 7.09
CA LEU A 155 -32.18 -2.37 8.51
C LEU A 155 -31.19 -1.43 9.21
N ALA A 156 -31.72 -0.59 10.10
CA ALA A 156 -30.95 0.17 11.07
C ALA A 156 -31.00 -0.53 12.44
N VAL A 157 -29.84 -0.67 13.06
CA VAL A 157 -29.67 -1.38 14.33
C VAL A 157 -29.00 -0.46 15.33
N LYS A 158 -29.57 -0.34 16.53
CA LYS A 158 -28.89 0.22 17.70
C LYS A 158 -28.66 -0.90 18.71
N TRP A 159 -27.41 -1.09 19.13
CA TRP A 159 -27.03 -2.11 20.09
C TRP A 159 -26.18 -1.51 21.21
N GLN A 160 -26.53 -1.81 22.46
CA GLN A 160 -25.82 -1.33 23.64
C GLN A 160 -24.80 -2.38 24.10
N ASP A 161 -23.52 -2.19 23.78
CA ASP A 161 -22.43 -2.95 24.43
C ASP A 161 -21.83 -2.11 25.58
N LYS A 162 -20.50 -2.04 25.70
CA LYS A 162 -19.82 -1.06 26.57
C LYS A 162 -20.14 0.39 26.16
N ARG A 163 -20.48 0.61 24.89
CA ARG A 163 -20.90 1.88 24.29
C ARG A 163 -21.98 1.58 23.24
N ASP A 164 -22.74 2.59 22.87
CA ASP A 164 -23.72 2.51 21.79
C ASP A 164 -23.01 2.20 20.47
N VAL A 165 -23.47 1.16 19.78
CA VAL A 165 -23.02 0.79 18.45
C VAL A 165 -24.22 0.82 17.53
N ASN A 166 -24.11 1.60 16.45
CA ASN A 166 -25.18 1.74 15.48
C ASN A 166 -24.71 1.19 14.13
N PHE A 167 -25.59 0.44 13.48
CA PHE A 167 -25.35 -0.19 12.20
C PHE A 167 -26.46 0.16 11.21
N LEU A 168 -26.08 0.18 9.95
CA LEU A 168 -26.99 0.21 8.81
C LEU A 168 -26.61 -0.95 7.89
N THR A 169 -27.60 -1.62 7.31
CA THR A 169 -27.36 -2.71 6.37
C THR A 169 -28.54 -2.95 5.44
N THR A 170 -28.26 -3.41 4.22
CA THR A 170 -29.25 -3.82 3.22
C THR A 170 -29.26 -5.32 2.96
N VAL A 171 -28.45 -6.10 3.70
CA VAL A 171 -28.22 -7.53 3.40
C VAL A 171 -28.49 -8.47 4.58
N HIS A 172 -28.75 -7.92 5.77
CA HIS A 172 -28.98 -8.73 6.98
C HIS A 172 -30.41 -8.59 7.49
N PRO A 173 -31.01 -9.70 7.98
CA PRO A 173 -32.27 -9.64 8.70
C PRO A 173 -32.08 -9.10 10.13
N SER A 174 -33.19 -8.75 10.78
CA SER A 174 -33.28 -8.40 12.20
C SER A 174 -33.05 -9.62 13.11
N ALA A 175 -31.82 -10.15 13.08
CA ALA A 175 -31.45 -11.38 13.77
C ALA A 175 -30.31 -11.18 14.77
N MET A 176 -30.36 -11.98 15.83
CA MET A 176 -29.29 -12.15 16.82
C MET A 176 -28.56 -13.46 16.56
N ALA A 177 -27.25 -13.48 16.80
CA ALA A 177 -26.40 -14.64 16.58
C ALA A 177 -25.35 -14.79 17.68
N GLN A 178 -24.98 -16.04 17.96
CA GLN A 178 -23.95 -16.34 18.94
C GLN A 178 -22.57 -15.93 18.41
N SER A 179 -21.79 -15.26 19.25
CA SER A 179 -20.45 -14.76 18.88
C SER A 179 -19.34 -15.81 18.97
N GLY A 180 -19.65 -17.04 19.41
CA GLY A 180 -18.68 -18.10 19.65
C GLY A 180 -17.78 -17.86 20.87
N ARG A 181 -18.10 -16.85 21.71
CA ARG A 181 -17.40 -16.56 22.97
C ARG A 181 -18.37 -16.69 24.12
N LEU A 182 -17.91 -17.25 25.24
CA LEU A 182 -18.67 -17.27 26.48
C LEU A 182 -18.47 -15.95 27.24
N ASP A 183 -19.47 -15.58 28.04
CA ASP A 183 -19.29 -14.58 29.07
C ASP A 183 -18.51 -15.17 30.23
N HIS A 184 -17.46 -14.47 30.66
CA HIS A 184 -16.60 -14.92 31.74
C HIS A 184 -17.31 -14.90 33.10
N PHE A 185 -18.34 -14.06 33.26
CA PHE A 185 -19.08 -13.94 34.52
C PHE A 185 -20.27 -14.90 34.59
N THR A 186 -21.02 -15.06 33.50
CA THR A 186 -22.23 -15.90 33.49
C THR A 186 -22.00 -17.29 32.92
N GLY A 187 -20.89 -17.54 32.21
CA GLY A 187 -20.64 -18.79 31.50
C GLY A 187 -21.49 -18.98 30.24
N GLU A 188 -22.38 -18.04 29.92
CA GLU A 188 -23.32 -18.16 28.80
C GLU A 188 -22.74 -17.69 27.46
N PRO A 189 -23.22 -18.20 26.32
CA PRO A 189 -22.83 -17.72 25.00
C PRO A 189 -23.18 -16.24 24.80
N LYS A 190 -22.18 -15.43 24.45
CA LYS A 190 -22.41 -14.02 24.12
C LYS A 190 -23.14 -13.90 22.79
N VAL A 191 -24.34 -13.35 22.83
CA VAL A 191 -25.16 -13.08 21.64
C VAL A 191 -24.97 -11.63 21.19
N LYS A 192 -24.91 -11.41 19.87
CA LYS A 192 -24.79 -10.09 19.25
C LYS A 192 -25.68 -10.02 18.00
N PRO A 193 -26.02 -8.83 17.50
CA PRO A 193 -26.72 -8.72 16.23
C PRO A 193 -25.89 -9.38 15.12
N ALA A 194 -26.55 -10.12 14.22
CA ALA A 194 -25.89 -10.89 13.17
C ALA A 194 -25.01 -10.02 12.27
N CYS A 195 -25.51 -8.82 11.89
CA CYS A 195 -24.76 -7.85 11.09
C CYS A 195 -23.47 -7.37 11.76
N VAL A 196 -23.44 -7.28 13.10
CA VAL A 196 -22.24 -6.88 13.87
C VAL A 196 -21.18 -7.97 13.79
N LEU A 197 -21.57 -9.24 13.89
CA LEU A 197 -20.64 -10.36 13.78
C LEU A 197 -20.05 -10.46 12.38
N ASP A 198 -20.89 -10.33 11.35
CA ASP A 198 -20.43 -10.38 9.97
C ASP A 198 -19.51 -9.20 9.64
N TYR A 199 -19.92 -7.97 9.98
CA TYR A 199 -19.09 -6.78 9.80
C TYR A 199 -17.70 -6.93 10.41
N ASN A 200 -17.58 -7.42 11.65
CA ASN A 200 -16.28 -7.60 12.30
C ASN A 200 -15.38 -8.64 11.61
N LYS A 201 -15.96 -9.61 10.86
CA LYS A 201 -15.19 -10.57 10.07
C LYS A 201 -14.71 -9.97 8.75
N LYS A 202 -15.48 -9.04 8.19
CA LYS A 202 -15.28 -8.52 6.82
C LYS A 202 -14.49 -7.21 6.79
N MET A 203 -14.62 -6.39 7.82
CA MET A 203 -13.78 -5.20 7.98
C MET A 203 -12.33 -5.52 8.31
N GLY A 204 -11.45 -4.54 8.09
CA GLY A 204 -10.03 -4.66 8.38
C GLY A 204 -9.20 -5.30 7.28
N ALA A 205 -9.74 -5.53 6.07
CA ALA A 205 -8.90 -5.96 4.95
C ALA A 205 -7.87 -4.88 4.57
N VAL A 206 -8.26 -3.60 4.55
CA VAL A 206 -7.33 -2.48 4.34
C VAL A 206 -6.27 -2.42 5.45
N ASP A 207 -6.65 -2.52 6.73
CA ASP A 207 -5.68 -2.54 7.83
C ASP A 207 -4.74 -3.77 7.76
N ARG A 208 -5.23 -4.93 7.28
CA ARG A 208 -4.37 -6.09 7.01
C ARG A 208 -3.39 -5.82 5.86
N ALA A 209 -3.81 -5.14 4.79
CA ALA A 209 -2.93 -4.75 3.69
C ALA A 209 -1.81 -3.81 4.19
N ASP A 210 -2.19 -2.79 4.97
CA ASP A 210 -1.27 -1.85 5.62
C ASP A 210 -0.28 -2.60 6.53
N MET A 211 -0.78 -3.53 7.35
CA MET A 211 0.04 -4.32 8.26
C MET A 211 1.08 -5.16 7.50
N ILE A 212 0.65 -5.94 6.51
CA ILE A 212 1.53 -6.80 5.70
C ILE A 212 2.62 -5.96 5.03
N THR A 213 2.23 -4.82 4.46
CA THR A 213 3.15 -3.92 3.76
C THR A 213 4.15 -3.28 4.73
N SER A 214 3.73 -2.92 5.94
CA SER A 214 4.57 -2.22 6.92
C SER A 214 5.80 -3.01 7.39
N PHE A 215 5.80 -4.35 7.28
CA PHE A 215 6.93 -5.18 7.66
C PHE A 215 8.10 -5.12 6.68
N VAL A 216 7.83 -4.75 5.43
CA VAL A 216 8.82 -4.82 4.34
C VAL A 216 8.86 -3.55 3.48
N ASP A 217 8.25 -2.45 3.93
CA ASP A 217 8.13 -1.16 3.22
C ASP A 217 9.44 -0.70 2.53
N CYS A 218 9.36 -0.42 1.22
CA CYS A 218 10.46 0.14 0.42
C CYS A 218 10.81 1.58 0.82
N ALA A 219 9.87 2.29 1.44
CA ALA A 219 9.93 3.73 1.56
C ALA A 219 11.04 4.19 2.52
N ARG A 220 12.00 4.94 1.97
CA ARG A 220 13.06 5.60 2.74
C ARG A 220 12.68 7.04 3.10
N LYS A 221 13.41 7.62 4.06
CA LYS A 221 13.31 9.06 4.34
C LYS A 221 13.67 9.83 3.07
N SER A 222 12.76 10.70 2.63
CA SER A 222 12.90 11.51 1.43
C SER A 222 12.40 12.92 1.71
N THR A 223 13.03 13.93 1.09
CA THR A 223 12.54 15.32 1.08
C THR A 223 11.44 15.54 0.04
N LYS A 224 11.31 14.63 -0.93
CA LYS A 224 10.32 14.68 -2.01
C LYS A 224 9.20 13.66 -1.77
N TRP A 225 7.97 14.12 -1.61
CA TRP A 225 6.81 13.30 -1.23
C TRP A 225 6.43 12.29 -2.32
N TYR A 226 6.49 12.70 -3.59
CA TYR A 226 6.10 11.85 -4.73
C TYR A 226 6.99 10.62 -4.88
N LYS A 227 8.27 10.69 -4.46
CA LYS A 227 9.14 9.51 -4.41
C LYS A 227 8.65 8.50 -3.39
N LYS A 228 8.16 8.98 -2.24
CA LYS A 228 7.60 8.12 -1.20
C LYS A 228 6.29 7.49 -1.67
N LEU A 229 5.43 8.29 -2.33
CA LEU A 229 4.21 7.81 -2.95
C LEU A 229 4.51 6.70 -3.98
N PHE A 230 5.49 6.90 -4.86
CA PHE A 230 5.90 5.87 -5.83
C PHE A 230 6.24 4.53 -5.15
N PHE A 231 7.04 4.55 -4.08
CA PHE A 231 7.39 3.31 -3.37
C PHE A 231 6.18 2.67 -2.69
N HIS A 232 5.25 3.47 -2.15
CA HIS A 232 4.00 2.94 -1.59
C HIS A 232 3.13 2.26 -2.65
N LEU A 233 3.02 2.85 -3.84
CA LEU A 233 2.33 2.23 -4.98
C LEU A 233 3.03 0.95 -5.44
N LEU A 234 4.36 0.95 -5.47
CA LEU A 234 5.16 -0.24 -5.80
C LEU A 234 4.94 -1.35 -4.78
N ASP A 235 4.98 -1.06 -3.48
CA ASP A 235 4.71 -2.04 -2.44
C ASP A 235 3.29 -2.61 -2.52
N THR A 236 2.30 -1.77 -2.88
CA THR A 236 0.93 -2.23 -3.16
C THR A 236 0.89 -3.18 -4.36
N ALA A 237 1.59 -2.85 -5.44
CA ALA A 237 1.67 -3.71 -6.62
C ALA A 237 2.31 -5.07 -6.29
N VAL A 238 3.37 -5.09 -5.48
CA VAL A 238 4.02 -6.32 -5.01
C VAL A 238 3.08 -7.13 -4.10
N LEU A 239 2.30 -6.48 -3.24
CA LEU A 239 1.28 -7.15 -2.43
C LEU A 239 0.20 -7.80 -3.31
N ASN A 240 -0.29 -7.08 -4.32
CA ASN A 240 -1.27 -7.62 -5.27
C ASN A 240 -0.70 -8.79 -6.07
N ALA A 241 0.54 -8.70 -6.55
CA ALA A 241 1.23 -9.79 -7.24
C ALA A 241 1.38 -11.03 -6.34
N TYR A 242 1.74 -10.83 -5.07
CA TYR A 242 1.79 -11.91 -4.08
C TYR A 242 0.42 -12.56 -3.86
N THR A 243 -0.65 -11.76 -3.78
CA THR A 243 -2.02 -12.27 -3.64
C THR A 243 -2.42 -13.14 -4.83
N VAL A 244 -2.08 -12.73 -6.05
CA VAL A 244 -2.30 -13.54 -7.26
C VAL A 244 -1.45 -14.81 -7.23
N HIS A 245 -0.16 -14.71 -6.90
CA HIS A 245 0.73 -15.86 -6.79
C HIS A 245 0.19 -16.91 -5.80
N ARG A 246 -0.30 -16.48 -4.63
CA ARG A 246 -0.91 -17.37 -3.63
C ARG A 246 -2.17 -18.07 -4.09
N LYS A 247 -2.88 -17.52 -5.09
CA LYS A 247 -4.08 -18.12 -5.65
C LYS A 247 -3.77 -19.13 -6.74
N LEU A 248 -2.71 -18.89 -7.50
CA LEU A 248 -2.29 -19.75 -8.60
C LEU A 248 -1.32 -20.85 -8.18
N SER A 249 -0.53 -20.62 -7.14
CA SER A 249 0.47 -21.58 -6.66
C SER A 249 -0.08 -22.47 -5.56
N GLU A 250 0.19 -23.76 -5.64
CA GLU A 250 -0.11 -24.73 -4.58
C GLU A 250 0.85 -24.57 -3.39
N GLU A 251 2.07 -24.09 -3.66
CA GLU A 251 3.09 -23.90 -2.63
C GLU A 251 2.81 -22.64 -1.79
N ARG A 252 2.73 -22.83 -0.47
CA ARG A 252 2.56 -21.74 0.49
C ARG A 252 3.89 -21.03 0.75
N MET A 253 4.14 -19.97 -0.01
CA MET A 253 5.29 -19.09 0.20
C MET A 253 4.93 -17.91 1.12
N PRO A 254 5.69 -17.61 2.19
CA PRO A 254 5.52 -16.38 2.97
C PRO A 254 5.84 -15.12 2.16
N TYR A 255 5.20 -13.99 2.48
CA TYR A 255 5.36 -12.73 1.72
C TYR A 255 6.80 -12.23 1.64
N LYS A 256 7.57 -12.38 2.73
CA LYS A 256 8.99 -12.01 2.77
C LYS A 256 9.82 -12.79 1.74
N ASP A 257 9.52 -14.07 1.57
CA ASP A 257 10.29 -14.99 0.74
C ASP A 257 9.91 -14.79 -0.73
N PHE A 258 8.62 -14.56 -1.00
CA PHE A 258 8.13 -14.11 -2.30
C PHE A 258 8.83 -12.83 -2.75
N ARG A 259 8.92 -11.84 -1.88
CA ARG A 259 9.59 -10.57 -2.18
C ARG A 259 11.09 -10.75 -2.42
N LEU A 260 11.76 -11.60 -1.63
CA LEU A 260 13.17 -11.89 -1.84
C LEU A 260 13.41 -12.61 -3.17
N LYS A 261 12.53 -13.54 -3.55
CA LYS A 261 12.56 -14.23 -4.84
C LYS A 261 12.38 -13.23 -5.99
N LEU A 262 11.36 -12.38 -5.92
CA LEU A 262 11.12 -11.30 -6.89
C LEU A 262 12.34 -10.39 -7.07
N VAL A 263 12.98 -9.97 -5.97
CA VAL A 263 14.19 -9.13 -6.03
C VAL A 263 15.34 -9.85 -6.73
N LYS A 264 15.55 -11.15 -6.47
CA LYS A 264 16.60 -11.94 -7.13
C LYS A 264 16.36 -12.05 -8.63
N GLU A 265 15.12 -12.33 -9.03
CA GLU A 265 14.72 -12.44 -10.44
C GLU A 265 14.91 -11.10 -11.17
N LEU A 266 14.48 -9.98 -10.58
CA LEU A 266 14.68 -8.65 -11.16
C LEU A 266 16.17 -8.27 -11.32
N ILE A 267 17.04 -8.67 -10.38
CA ILE A 267 18.49 -8.41 -10.48
C ILE A 267 19.13 -9.28 -11.58
N GLN A 268 18.63 -10.50 -11.78
CA GLN A 268 19.10 -11.39 -12.84
C GLN A 268 18.70 -10.88 -14.22
N GLU A 269 17.46 -10.42 -14.37
CA GLU A 269 16.93 -9.85 -15.62
C GLU A 269 17.54 -8.47 -15.94
N HIS A 270 17.82 -7.67 -14.90
CA HIS A 270 18.42 -6.34 -15.04
C HIS A 270 19.70 -6.23 -14.20
N PRO A 271 20.83 -6.80 -14.68
CA PRO A 271 22.09 -6.75 -13.97
C PRO A 271 22.49 -5.30 -13.66
N LEU A 272 22.59 -4.97 -12.38
CA LEU A 272 23.10 -3.68 -11.97
C LEU A 272 24.58 -3.56 -12.39
N PRO A 273 25.03 -2.39 -12.89
CA PRO A 273 26.45 -2.18 -13.14
C PRO A 273 27.22 -2.44 -11.84
N ARG A 274 28.12 -3.42 -11.87
CA ARG A 274 28.94 -3.82 -10.72
C ARG A 274 29.71 -2.61 -10.22
N ARG A 275 29.23 -1.95 -9.17
CA ARG A 275 30.07 -1.06 -8.37
C ARG A 275 30.99 -1.94 -7.54
N SER A 276 32.19 -2.17 -8.04
CA SER A 276 33.28 -2.96 -7.45
C SER A 276 33.87 -2.34 -6.18
N THR A 277 33.04 -1.91 -5.23
CA THR A 277 33.52 -1.27 -4.00
C THR A 277 33.92 -2.27 -2.92
N GLY A 278 33.37 -3.50 -2.95
CA GLY A 278 33.57 -4.50 -1.90
C GLY A 278 34.89 -5.29 -1.96
N LEU A 279 35.53 -5.38 -3.14
CA LEU A 279 36.74 -6.19 -3.34
C LEU A 279 38.00 -5.35 -3.54
N ARG A 280 37.90 -4.01 -3.50
CA ARG A 280 39.02 -3.09 -3.77
C ARG A 280 40.22 -3.37 -2.86
N LEU A 281 39.97 -3.65 -1.57
CA LEU A 281 41.03 -3.84 -0.56
C LEU A 281 41.38 -5.30 -0.26
N THR A 282 40.56 -6.24 -0.70
CA THR A 282 40.63 -7.65 -0.29
C THR A 282 40.83 -8.61 -1.46
N GLY A 283 40.60 -8.15 -2.70
CA GLY A 283 40.79 -8.94 -3.91
C GLY A 283 42.24 -8.92 -4.41
N ARG A 284 42.59 -9.92 -5.23
CA ARG A 284 43.82 -9.88 -6.04
C ARG A 284 43.58 -8.97 -7.25
N HIS A 285 44.39 -7.93 -7.40
CA HIS A 285 44.28 -6.95 -8.46
C HIS A 285 45.56 -6.91 -9.28
N PHE A 286 45.44 -6.94 -10.60
CA PHE A 286 46.57 -6.90 -11.52
C PHE A 286 46.40 -5.75 -12.52
N PRO A 287 47.47 -5.02 -12.84
CA PRO A 287 47.43 -4.01 -13.90
C PRO A 287 47.05 -4.65 -15.24
N SER A 288 46.14 -4.02 -15.96
CA SER A 288 45.76 -4.37 -17.33
C SER A 288 45.75 -3.10 -18.19
N PHE A 289 45.79 -3.23 -19.50
CA PHE A 289 45.63 -2.07 -20.39
C PHE A 289 44.17 -1.62 -20.47
N VAL A 290 43.97 -0.32 -20.64
CA VAL A 290 42.65 0.26 -20.92
C VAL A 290 42.17 -0.25 -22.28
N PRO A 291 40.92 -0.74 -22.39
CA PRO A 291 40.36 -1.20 -23.65
C PRO A 291 40.42 -0.12 -24.74
N PRO A 292 40.77 -0.48 -25.98
CA PRO A 292 40.83 0.45 -27.08
C PRO A 292 39.43 0.99 -27.43
N THR A 293 39.36 2.27 -27.77
CA THR A 293 38.16 2.92 -28.33
C THR A 293 38.33 3.12 -29.83
N GLU A 294 37.24 3.22 -30.59
CA GLU A 294 37.28 3.44 -32.04
C GLU A 294 38.09 4.68 -32.44
N ALA A 295 38.02 5.75 -31.65
CA ALA A 295 38.72 7.00 -31.92
C ALA A 295 40.22 6.98 -31.59
N GLN A 296 40.66 6.19 -30.61
CA GLN A 296 42.05 6.24 -30.10
C GLN A 296 42.80 4.90 -30.23
N GLY A 297 42.13 3.82 -30.62
CA GLY A 297 42.73 2.49 -30.75
C GLY A 297 43.54 2.09 -29.51
N GLN A 298 44.70 1.48 -29.71
CA GLN A 298 45.61 1.05 -28.63
C GLN A 298 46.24 2.21 -27.84
N SER A 299 46.11 3.46 -28.32
CA SER A 299 46.60 4.64 -27.62
C SER A 299 45.64 5.16 -26.56
N THR A 300 44.46 4.53 -26.41
CA THR A 300 43.40 4.94 -25.47
C THR A 300 43.94 5.12 -24.05
N ARG A 301 43.66 6.29 -23.46
CA ARG A 301 44.04 6.62 -22.07
C ARG A 301 42.85 7.13 -21.30
N ARG A 302 42.77 6.78 -20.02
CA ARG A 302 41.78 7.30 -19.07
C ARG A 302 42.49 8.07 -17.97
N HIS A 303 41.78 8.99 -17.32
CA HIS A 303 42.34 9.71 -16.18
C HIS A 303 42.54 8.78 -14.99
N CYS A 304 43.72 8.83 -14.38
CA CYS A 304 44.03 8.08 -13.17
C CYS A 304 43.15 8.57 -12.01
N ARG A 305 42.36 7.66 -11.43
CA ARG A 305 41.45 7.99 -10.32
C ARG A 305 42.17 8.51 -9.09
N VAL A 306 43.32 7.92 -8.74
CA VAL A 306 44.08 8.35 -7.56
C VAL A 306 44.68 9.74 -7.79
N CYS A 307 45.30 10.01 -8.94
CA CYS A 307 45.84 11.34 -9.24
C CYS A 307 44.78 12.46 -9.18
N LEU A 308 43.55 12.16 -9.58
CA LEU A 308 42.43 13.10 -9.55
C LEU A 308 41.93 13.41 -8.13
N TYR A 309 41.91 12.41 -7.25
CA TYR A 309 41.18 12.49 -5.96
C TYR A 309 42.07 12.38 -4.73
N THR A 310 43.35 12.08 -4.88
CA THR A 310 44.27 11.91 -3.76
C THR A 310 44.28 13.12 -2.84
N THR A 311 44.41 12.85 -1.54
CA THR A 311 44.65 13.84 -0.49
C THR A 311 46.10 13.80 0.01
N ARG A 312 46.89 12.82 -0.44
CA ARG A 312 48.27 12.58 0.01
C ARG A 312 49.29 13.37 -0.78
N ARG A 313 48.92 13.86 -1.97
CA ARG A 313 49.77 14.64 -2.86
C ARG A 313 48.96 15.64 -3.68
N LYS A 314 49.65 16.51 -4.43
CA LYS A 314 49.03 17.46 -5.35
C LYS A 314 48.17 16.71 -6.37
N ARG A 315 46.94 17.19 -6.55
CA ARG A 315 45.99 16.62 -7.52
C ARG A 315 46.39 16.99 -8.93
N GLU A 316 46.37 16.00 -9.81
CA GLU A 316 46.78 16.17 -11.21
C GLU A 316 45.87 15.36 -12.13
N ARG A 317 45.57 15.92 -13.30
CA ARG A 317 44.82 15.24 -14.36
C ARG A 317 45.76 14.38 -15.20
N LYS A 318 46.27 13.29 -14.59
CA LYS A 318 47.19 12.38 -15.27
C LYS A 318 46.44 11.30 -16.06
N LEU A 319 46.75 11.18 -17.35
CA LEU A 319 46.26 10.10 -18.19
C LEU A 319 47.13 8.85 -18.04
N THR A 320 46.50 7.67 -18.01
CA THR A 320 47.16 6.37 -17.91
C THR A 320 46.56 5.40 -18.94
N ARG A 321 47.41 4.51 -19.46
CA ARG A 321 46.98 3.36 -20.27
C ARG A 321 46.65 2.14 -19.42
N TYR A 322 46.85 2.22 -18.11
CA TYR A 322 46.66 1.09 -17.20
C TYR A 322 45.38 1.23 -16.39
N MET A 323 44.75 0.11 -16.09
CA MET A 323 43.57 0.00 -15.26
C MET A 323 43.58 -1.29 -14.44
N CYS A 324 42.76 -1.31 -13.40
CA CYS A 324 42.34 -2.56 -12.76
C CYS A 324 41.03 -3.01 -13.43
N SER A 325 41.05 -4.15 -14.12
CA SER A 325 39.88 -4.72 -14.78
C SER A 325 38.80 -5.12 -13.77
N SER A 326 39.20 -5.73 -12.66
CA SER A 326 38.30 -6.12 -11.55
C SER A 326 37.57 -4.92 -10.92
N CYS A 327 38.19 -3.74 -10.93
CA CYS A 327 37.63 -2.52 -10.33
C CYS A 327 37.09 -1.51 -11.36
N ASP A 328 37.15 -1.82 -12.66
CA ASP A 328 36.93 -0.90 -13.79
C ASP A 328 37.43 0.53 -13.51
N THR A 329 38.69 0.63 -13.09
CA THR A 329 39.27 1.90 -12.66
C THR A 329 40.65 2.09 -13.27
N ALA A 330 40.84 3.20 -13.99
CA ALA A 330 42.13 3.61 -14.55
C ALA A 330 43.08 4.12 -13.45
N LEU A 331 44.29 3.57 -13.41
CA LEU A 331 45.28 3.80 -12.37
C LEU A 331 46.68 3.88 -12.99
N CYS A 332 47.55 4.76 -12.51
CA CYS A 332 48.98 4.69 -12.86
C CYS A 332 49.58 3.41 -12.28
N PRO A 333 50.50 2.71 -12.97
CA PRO A 333 51.11 1.47 -12.48
C PRO A 333 51.68 1.58 -11.06
N ALA A 334 52.37 2.68 -10.78
CA ALA A 334 52.87 3.01 -9.45
C ALA A 334 52.84 4.54 -9.24
N PRO A 335 52.61 5.03 -8.00
CA PRO A 335 52.16 4.27 -6.81
C PRO A 335 50.63 4.08 -6.77
N CYS A 336 49.90 4.65 -7.73
CA CYS A 336 48.43 4.75 -7.68
C CYS A 336 47.72 3.38 -7.65
N PHE A 337 48.26 2.39 -8.34
CA PHE A 337 47.65 1.06 -8.38
C PHE A 337 47.66 0.41 -6.98
N GLU A 338 48.78 0.50 -6.27
CA GLU A 338 48.91 -0.01 -4.91
C GLU A 338 48.00 0.77 -3.95
N GLU A 339 48.11 2.10 -3.92
CA GLU A 339 47.33 2.95 -3.01
C GLU A 339 45.82 2.74 -3.16
N PHE A 340 45.34 2.57 -4.39
CA PHE A 340 43.94 2.30 -4.65
C PHE A 340 43.48 0.94 -4.12
N HIS A 341 44.36 -0.04 -3.96
CA HIS A 341 44.00 -1.38 -3.49
C HIS A 341 44.45 -1.68 -2.05
N THR A 342 45.26 -0.82 -1.42
CA THR A 342 45.71 -1.03 -0.04
C THR A 342 45.15 0.00 0.95
N LEU A 343 44.83 1.21 0.50
CA LEU A 343 44.40 2.29 1.39
C LEU A 343 42.90 2.51 1.37
N LYS A 344 42.30 2.59 2.57
CA LYS A 344 40.90 2.99 2.75
C LYS A 344 40.65 4.40 2.19
N ASN A 345 41.62 5.30 2.38
CA ASN A 345 41.67 6.66 1.83
C ASN A 345 43.01 6.86 1.10
N TYR A 346 42.97 7.19 -0.20
CA TYR A 346 44.14 7.31 -1.10
C TYR A 346 44.31 8.73 -1.63
#